data_AF-A0A628RE11-F1
#
_entry.id   AF-A0A628RE11-F1
#
_cell.length_a   1.000
_cell.length_b   1.000
_cell.length_c   1.000
_cell.angle_alpha   90.00
_cell.angle_beta   90.00
_cell.angle_gamma   90.00
#
_symmetry.space_group_name_H-M   'P 1'
#
loop_
_entity.id
_entity.type
_entity.pdbx_description
1 polymer ?
#
loop_
_entity_poly.entity_id
_entity_poly.type
_entity_poly.pdbx_seq_one_letter_code
_entity_poly.pdbx_strand_id
1 'polypeptide(L)'
;MDDTSAAKLNASSTSGTGLKLADNANVSIQTITKVTQEKKDSDGNPVLDADGNPETETITTQAPVTTPVTLTGTSEQGSGIATEGNVSISGIVLNGSTTADTGTGVSLGGNLTIADDISGVTAGATGNGTALVVNNASIHSDGYTDSGKDFVINASVSGNGTAIKTQGSSQLDEVVLNGNATGGGTAVELGGQVSGANITGTSDSGTAVRVTDGAGVDGSAVKGHSDSGTGLQVSGNASLNNSDLSGTTQTGTGAAVTGSLTADTSSQVTGSATQDGGTGVTVDGSVTGATVTGDATSGDAVRIADGSQFTGADIKGTSVTGSGIKTQGNVS
;
A
#
# COMPACT_ATOMS: atom_id res chain seq x y z
N MET A 1 1.93 23.99 11.32
CA MET A 1 1.33 24.92 10.32
C MET A 1 -0.15 25.08 10.66
N ASP A 2 -0.75 26.23 10.38
CA ASP A 2 -2.21 26.36 10.54
C ASP A 2 -2.97 25.61 9.44
N ASP A 3 -4.14 25.08 9.77
CA ASP A 3 -5.01 24.34 8.86
C ASP A 3 -5.35 25.08 7.56
N THR A 4 -5.55 26.40 7.65
CA THR A 4 -5.95 27.25 6.52
C THR A 4 -4.83 27.44 5.51
N SER A 5 -3.60 27.67 5.98
CA SER A 5 -2.40 27.75 5.13
C SER A 5 -2.05 26.38 4.56
N ALA A 6 -2.17 25.33 5.38
CA ALA A 6 -1.92 23.95 4.99
C ALA A 6 -2.80 23.51 3.82
N ALA A 7 -4.09 23.82 3.87
CA ALA A 7 -5.07 23.44 2.85
C ALA A 7 -4.81 24.08 1.47
N LYS A 8 -3.97 25.12 1.40
CA LYS A 8 -3.59 25.78 0.15
C LYS A 8 -2.31 25.21 -0.46
N LEU A 9 -1.61 24.32 0.25
CA LEU A 9 -0.37 23.74 -0.24
C LEU A 9 -0.68 22.68 -1.32
N ASN A 10 -0.42 23.05 -2.57
CA ASN A 10 -0.44 22.16 -3.71
C ASN A 10 0.89 22.32 -4.46
N ALA A 11 1.69 21.27 -4.45
CA ALA A 11 3.03 21.31 -5.02
C ALA A 11 3.10 20.44 -6.28
N SER A 12 3.58 21.00 -7.38
CA SER A 12 3.65 20.32 -8.68
C SER A 12 5.07 20.35 -9.24
N SER A 13 5.49 19.28 -9.89
CA SER A 13 6.75 19.21 -10.63
C SER A 13 6.57 18.52 -11.97
N THR A 14 7.46 18.78 -12.93
CA THR A 14 7.50 18.03 -14.20
C THR A 14 8.39 16.80 -14.06
N SER A 15 9.62 16.96 -13.58
CA SER A 15 10.60 15.86 -13.49
C SER A 15 11.16 15.60 -12.10
N GLY A 16 10.86 16.47 -11.14
CA GLY A 16 11.31 16.35 -9.76
C GLY A 16 10.21 15.87 -8.82
N THR A 17 10.44 16.10 -7.53
CA THR A 17 9.41 15.87 -6.52
C THR A 17 8.47 17.08 -6.43
N GLY A 18 7.15 16.87 -6.43
CA GLY A 18 6.18 17.93 -6.15
C GLY A 18 6.35 18.45 -4.73
N LEU A 19 6.06 17.62 -3.73
CA LEU A 19 6.29 17.90 -2.31
C LEU A 19 7.30 16.92 -1.72
N LYS A 20 8.46 17.41 -1.27
CA LYS A 20 9.47 16.61 -0.57
C LYS A 20 9.44 16.90 0.94
N LEU A 21 9.22 15.87 1.74
CA LEU A 21 9.47 15.87 3.18
C LEU A 21 10.86 15.25 3.41
N ALA A 22 11.85 16.11 3.67
CA ALA A 22 13.24 15.70 3.84
C ALA A 22 13.52 15.20 5.27
N ASP A 23 14.75 14.75 5.49
CA ASP A 23 15.19 14.23 6.80
C ASP A 23 14.93 15.24 7.93
N ASN A 24 14.39 14.73 9.03
CA ASN A 24 13.93 15.47 10.21
C ASN A 24 12.73 16.39 9.97
N ALA A 25 11.98 16.21 8.88
CA ALA A 25 10.72 16.93 8.69
C ALA A 25 9.71 16.49 9.75
N ASN A 26 9.23 17.45 10.55
CA ASN A 26 8.15 17.27 11.52
C ASN A 26 7.00 18.19 11.14
N VAL A 27 5.96 17.63 10.53
CA VAL A 27 4.82 18.39 9.99
C VAL A 27 3.58 18.12 10.84
N SER A 28 3.22 19.06 11.69
CA SER A 28 2.00 19.02 12.49
C SER A 28 1.06 20.17 12.12
N ILE A 29 -0.21 19.84 11.87
CA ILE A 29 -1.26 20.82 11.57
C ILE A 29 -2.11 21.07 12.81
N GLN A 30 -2.35 22.35 13.07
CA GLN A 30 -3.14 22.82 14.20
C GLN A 30 -4.21 23.81 13.72
N THR A 31 -5.34 23.81 14.39
CA THR A 31 -6.33 24.89 14.26
C THR A 31 -5.84 26.07 15.07
N ILE A 32 -5.59 27.20 14.39
CA ILE A 32 -5.17 28.46 15.02
C ILE A 32 -6.37 29.40 15.03
N THR A 33 -6.87 29.72 16.22
CA THR A 33 -7.96 30.69 16.36
C THR A 33 -7.40 32.02 16.86
N LYS A 34 -7.71 33.11 16.16
CA LYS A 34 -7.37 34.47 16.57
C LYS A 34 -8.66 35.23 16.86
N VAL A 35 -8.82 35.70 18.09
CA VAL A 35 -9.96 36.50 18.52
C VAL A 35 -9.45 37.88 18.92
N THR A 36 -9.94 38.91 18.24
CA THR A 36 -9.80 40.29 18.71
C THR A 36 -10.89 40.57 19.73
N GLN A 37 -10.50 40.93 20.94
CA GLN A 37 -11.40 41.20 22.04
C GLN A 37 -10.99 42.47 22.79
N GLU A 38 -11.89 43.02 23.59
CA GLU A 38 -11.53 44.08 24.53
C GLU A 38 -10.52 43.55 25.54
N LYS A 39 -9.45 44.29 25.74
CA LYS A 39 -8.45 44.00 26.74
C LYS A 39 -9.04 44.30 28.11
N LYS A 40 -8.87 43.37 29.05
CA LYS A 40 -9.40 43.50 30.42
C LYS A 40 -8.29 43.66 31.45
N ASP A 41 -8.54 44.48 32.48
CA ASP A 41 -7.67 44.58 33.65
C ASP A 41 -7.84 43.36 34.59
N SER A 42 -7.11 43.35 35.70
CA SER A 42 -7.16 42.26 36.70
C SER A 42 -8.54 42.08 37.35
N ASP A 43 -9.40 43.10 37.28
CA ASP A 43 -10.75 43.10 37.84
C ASP A 43 -11.82 42.77 36.77
N GLY A 44 -11.42 42.58 35.51
CA GLY A 44 -12.28 42.21 34.40
C GLY A 44 -12.93 43.39 33.65
N ASN A 45 -12.51 44.63 33.91
CA ASN A 45 -13.00 45.84 33.25
C ASN A 45 -12.22 46.14 31.96
N PRO A 46 -12.82 46.80 30.94
CA PRO A 46 -12.11 47.19 29.73
C PRO A 46 -10.99 48.20 30.03
N VAL A 47 -9.80 47.93 29.50
CA VAL A 47 -8.70 48.91 29.46
C VAL A 47 -9.02 49.94 28.38
N LEU A 48 -8.85 51.24 28.67
CA LEU A 48 -9.18 52.32 27.74
C LEU A 48 -7.91 52.98 27.16
N ASP A 49 -7.97 53.42 25.91
CA ASP A 49 -6.93 54.21 25.25
C ASP A 49 -6.96 55.70 25.68
N ALA A 50 -6.05 56.51 25.13
CA ALA A 50 -5.95 57.94 25.46
C ALA A 50 -7.21 58.76 25.08
N ASP A 51 -8.04 58.24 24.17
CA ASP A 51 -9.28 58.87 23.70
C ASP A 51 -10.52 58.33 24.45
N GLY A 52 -10.34 57.36 25.35
CA GLY A 52 -11.40 56.75 26.16
C GLY A 52 -12.13 55.58 25.49
N ASN A 53 -11.62 55.05 24.38
CA ASN A 53 -12.18 53.85 23.73
C ASN A 53 -11.56 52.57 24.32
N PRO A 54 -12.28 51.43 24.34
CA PRO A 54 -11.70 50.16 24.76
C PRO A 54 -10.48 49.78 23.89
N GLU A 55 -9.33 49.56 24.54
CA GLU A 55 -8.20 48.90 23.92
C GLU A 55 -8.59 47.46 23.55
N THR A 56 -8.19 47.02 22.37
CA THR A 56 -8.35 45.63 21.95
C THR A 56 -7.05 44.86 22.06
N GLU A 57 -7.13 43.59 22.41
CA GLU A 57 -6.05 42.61 22.31
C GLU A 57 -6.43 41.48 21.35
N THR A 58 -5.43 40.79 20.81
CA THR A 58 -5.63 39.58 20.01
C THR A 58 -5.17 38.37 20.81
N ILE A 59 -6.11 37.50 21.17
CA ILE A 59 -5.79 36.19 21.77
C ILE A 59 -5.63 35.17 20.65
N THR A 60 -4.53 34.41 20.72
CA THR A 60 -4.25 33.29 19.81
C THR A 60 -4.29 31.98 20.59
N THR A 61 -5.12 31.03 20.16
CA THR A 61 -5.16 29.66 20.68
C THR A 61 -4.75 28.66 19.60
N GLN A 62 -4.16 27.54 20.02
CA GLN A 62 -3.74 26.45 19.15
C GLN A 62 -4.30 25.14 19.69
N ALA A 63 -4.84 24.31 18.81
CA ALA A 63 -5.30 22.96 19.13
C ALA A 63 -4.98 22.00 17.97
N PRO A 64 -4.76 20.70 18.22
CA PRO A 64 -4.67 19.70 17.17
C PRO A 64 -5.93 19.71 16.29
N VAL A 65 -5.77 19.46 14.99
CA VAL A 65 -6.92 19.29 14.10
C VAL A 65 -7.65 17.97 14.40
N THR A 66 -8.97 17.97 14.26
CA THR A 66 -9.80 16.75 14.38
C THR A 66 -10.17 16.15 13.04
N THR A 67 -9.85 16.85 11.94
CA THR A 67 -10.02 16.40 10.56
C THR A 67 -8.71 16.68 9.85
N PRO A 68 -8.14 15.68 9.15
CA PRO A 68 -6.83 15.86 8.55
C PRO A 68 -6.90 16.84 7.38
N VAL A 69 -5.83 17.60 7.20
CA VAL A 69 -5.65 18.46 6.02
C VAL A 69 -4.93 17.67 4.94
N THR A 70 -5.44 17.73 3.72
CA THR A 70 -4.79 17.07 2.58
C THR A 70 -3.66 17.94 2.02
N LEU A 71 -2.44 17.42 2.04
CA LEU A 71 -1.31 18.02 1.31
C LEU A 71 -1.19 17.33 -0.04
N THR A 72 -1.33 18.10 -1.12
CA THR A 72 -1.32 17.55 -2.48
C THR A 72 0.03 17.74 -3.14
N GLY A 73 0.54 16.66 -3.73
CA GLY A 73 1.77 16.67 -4.54
C GLY A 73 1.57 16.00 -5.88
N THR A 74 1.92 16.66 -6.98
CA THR A 74 1.85 16.08 -8.33
C THR A 74 3.20 16.10 -9.03
N SER A 75 3.49 15.04 -9.79
CA SER A 75 4.65 15.03 -10.68
C SER A 75 4.35 14.24 -11.95
N GLU A 76 4.80 14.74 -13.10
CA GLU A 76 4.72 13.97 -14.34
C GLU A 76 5.70 12.79 -14.27
N GLN A 77 7.02 13.05 -14.29
CA GLN A 77 8.05 12.02 -14.39
C GLN A 77 8.74 11.69 -13.07
N GLY A 78 8.56 12.50 -12.03
CA GLY A 78 9.15 12.28 -10.71
C GLY A 78 8.13 11.75 -9.70
N SER A 79 8.30 12.10 -8.42
CA SER A 79 7.34 11.74 -7.37
C SER A 79 6.41 12.91 -7.05
N GLY A 80 5.09 12.70 -6.99
CA GLY A 80 4.16 13.72 -6.53
C GLY A 80 4.50 14.15 -5.09
N ILE A 81 4.63 13.18 -4.20
CA ILE A 81 5.13 13.35 -2.83
C ILE A 81 6.31 12.41 -2.60
N ALA A 82 7.34 12.83 -1.88
CA ALA A 82 8.40 11.95 -1.41
C ALA A 82 8.76 12.20 0.06
N THR A 83 9.00 11.13 0.82
CA THR A 83 9.61 11.17 2.16
C THR A 83 11.01 10.59 2.13
N GLU A 84 11.94 11.17 2.89
CA GLU A 84 13.31 10.68 3.02
C GLU A 84 13.85 10.98 4.43
N GLY A 85 14.69 10.08 4.96
CA GLY A 85 15.24 10.22 6.31
C GLY A 85 14.16 9.99 7.37
N ASN A 86 14.14 10.80 8.43
CA ASN A 86 13.18 10.70 9.52
C ASN A 86 12.08 11.74 9.32
N VAL A 87 10.87 11.31 9.01
CA VAL A 87 9.71 12.18 8.79
C VAL A 87 8.62 11.83 9.79
N SER A 88 8.03 12.84 10.42
CA SER A 88 6.85 12.69 11.27
C SER A 88 5.73 13.59 10.77
N ILE A 89 4.51 13.04 10.67
CA ILE A 89 3.31 13.76 10.27
C ILE A 89 2.21 13.65 11.32
N SER A 90 1.45 14.74 11.48
CA SER A 90 0.25 14.80 12.32
C SER A 90 -0.78 15.78 11.74
N GLY A 91 -2.04 15.35 11.69
CA GLY A 91 -3.17 16.08 11.15
C GLY A 91 -3.19 16.15 9.63
N ILE A 92 -2.56 15.20 8.92
CA ILE A 92 -2.27 15.33 7.48
C ILE A 92 -2.58 14.05 6.71
N VAL A 93 -3.24 14.20 5.56
CA VAL A 93 -3.21 13.18 4.50
C VAL A 93 -2.25 13.60 3.40
N LEU A 94 -1.22 12.80 3.15
CA LEU A 94 -0.33 12.95 1.99
C LEU A 94 -1.03 12.39 0.76
N ASN A 95 -1.45 13.27 -0.17
CA ASN A 95 -2.13 12.89 -1.39
C ASN A 95 -1.25 13.13 -2.62
N GLY A 96 -0.56 12.09 -3.06
CA GLY A 96 0.34 12.17 -4.20
C GLY A 96 -0.26 11.58 -5.47
N SER A 97 -0.09 12.23 -6.62
CA SER A 97 -0.54 11.69 -7.89
C SER A 97 0.41 11.92 -9.05
N THR A 98 0.41 11.01 -10.01
CA THR A 98 1.10 11.17 -11.30
C THR A 98 0.17 10.85 -12.46
N THR A 99 0.41 11.49 -13.60
CA THR A 99 -0.31 11.21 -14.85
C THR A 99 0.57 10.64 -15.95
N ALA A 100 1.88 10.49 -15.72
CA ALA A 100 2.80 10.03 -16.75
C ALA A 100 3.26 8.59 -16.51
N ASP A 101 3.69 7.96 -17.60
CA ASP A 101 3.99 6.53 -17.64
C ASP A 101 5.18 6.10 -16.77
N THR A 102 6.06 7.03 -16.40
CA THR A 102 7.22 6.73 -15.55
C THR A 102 7.15 7.42 -14.19
N GLY A 103 6.09 8.17 -13.92
CA GLY A 103 5.96 8.92 -12.69
C GLY A 103 5.60 8.04 -11.49
N THR A 104 5.74 8.64 -10.31
CA THR A 104 5.32 8.06 -9.03
C THR A 104 4.36 9.03 -8.34
N GLY A 105 3.22 8.56 -7.83
CA GLY A 105 2.32 9.40 -7.03
C GLY A 105 2.94 9.77 -5.69
N VAL A 106 3.23 8.77 -4.86
CA VAL A 106 3.91 8.89 -3.56
C VAL A 106 5.10 7.95 -3.51
N SER A 107 6.25 8.45 -3.07
CA SER A 107 7.44 7.66 -2.76
C SER A 107 7.73 7.72 -1.27
N LEU A 108 7.54 6.62 -0.55
CA LEU A 108 7.86 6.50 0.87
C LEU A 108 9.22 5.84 1.03
N GLY A 109 10.13 6.55 1.70
CA GLY A 109 11.43 6.03 2.11
C GLY A 109 11.87 6.58 3.47
N GLY A 110 12.85 5.93 4.07
CA GLY A 110 13.34 6.27 5.42
C GLY A 110 12.34 5.85 6.50
N ASN A 111 12.35 6.57 7.62
CA ASN A 111 11.44 6.35 8.73
C ASN A 111 10.27 7.34 8.62
N LEU A 112 9.05 6.84 8.46
CA LEU A 112 7.83 7.63 8.50
C LEU A 112 7.07 7.32 9.78
N THR A 113 6.89 8.31 10.65
CA THR A 113 6.08 8.20 11.86
C THR A 113 4.74 8.90 11.67
N ILE A 114 3.66 8.15 11.89
CA ILE A 114 2.29 8.65 11.90
C ILE A 114 1.91 8.93 13.37
N ALA A 115 1.93 10.20 13.78
CA ALA A 115 1.87 10.58 15.19
C ALA A 115 0.43 10.73 15.77
N ASP A 116 -0.59 10.44 14.97
CA ASP A 116 -2.01 10.44 15.36
C ASP A 116 -2.80 9.40 14.57
N ASP A 117 -4.10 9.30 14.86
CA ASP A 117 -5.03 8.33 14.27
C ASP A 117 -5.88 8.89 13.12
N ILE A 118 -5.48 10.04 12.56
CA ILE A 118 -6.17 10.72 11.45
C ILE A 118 -5.28 10.97 10.23
N SER A 119 -3.96 10.92 10.39
CA SER A 119 -3.02 11.15 9.31
C SER A 119 -2.97 9.95 8.35
N GLY A 120 -2.74 10.20 7.07
CA GLY A 120 -2.91 9.19 6.04
C GLY A 120 -1.96 9.35 4.85
N VAL A 121 -1.93 8.32 4.01
CA VAL A 121 -1.30 8.36 2.69
C VAL A 121 -2.30 7.85 1.66
N THR A 122 -2.51 8.66 0.62
CA THR A 122 -3.28 8.29 -0.56
C THR A 122 -2.45 8.53 -1.80
N ALA A 123 -2.46 7.58 -2.73
CA ALA A 123 -1.65 7.65 -3.93
C ALA A 123 -2.46 7.32 -5.19
N GLY A 124 -2.21 8.07 -6.26
CA GLY A 124 -2.87 7.88 -7.56
C GLY A 124 -1.88 7.84 -8.71
N ALA A 125 -2.15 6.99 -9.71
CA ALA A 125 -1.49 7.04 -11.00
C ALA A 125 -2.51 6.86 -12.13
N THR A 126 -2.31 7.59 -13.22
CA THR A 126 -2.96 7.28 -14.50
C THR A 126 -1.93 6.81 -15.52
N GLY A 127 -2.35 6.03 -16.51
CA GLY A 127 -1.41 5.47 -17.50
C GLY A 127 -0.56 4.34 -16.92
N ASN A 128 0.73 4.31 -17.26
CA ASN A 128 1.64 3.22 -16.88
C ASN A 128 2.49 3.50 -15.62
N GLY A 129 2.28 4.66 -14.97
CA GLY A 129 3.03 5.07 -13.78
C GLY A 129 2.78 4.20 -12.54
N THR A 130 3.49 4.49 -11.46
CA THR A 130 3.29 3.83 -10.16
C THR A 130 2.58 4.76 -9.19
N ALA A 131 1.49 4.34 -8.53
CA ALA A 131 0.82 5.23 -7.58
C ALA A 131 1.66 5.38 -6.30
N LEU A 132 2.01 4.28 -5.65
CA LEU A 132 2.83 4.27 -4.43
C LEU A 132 4.09 3.42 -4.63
N VAL A 133 5.25 3.98 -4.30
CA VAL A 133 6.50 3.24 -4.11
C VAL A 133 6.85 3.25 -2.63
N VAL A 134 7.09 2.08 -2.06
CA VAL A 134 7.63 1.89 -0.71
C VAL A 134 9.05 1.35 -0.86
N ASN A 135 10.05 2.16 -0.54
CA ASN A 135 11.45 1.85 -0.82
C ASN A 135 12.34 2.11 0.40
N ASN A 136 12.85 1.03 1.00
CA ASN A 136 13.62 1.11 2.26
C ASN A 136 12.88 1.92 3.32
N ALA A 137 11.58 1.67 3.49
CA ALA A 137 10.74 2.42 4.39
C ALA A 137 10.48 1.64 5.68
N SER A 138 10.64 2.29 6.84
CA SER A 138 10.08 1.84 8.10
C SER A 138 8.91 2.75 8.46
N ILE A 139 7.69 2.23 8.39
CA ILE A 139 6.48 2.99 8.71
C ILE A 139 6.06 2.62 10.13
N HIS A 140 6.10 3.61 11.02
CA HIS A 140 5.69 3.48 12.41
C HIS A 140 4.32 4.13 12.54
N SER A 141 3.31 3.31 12.81
CA SER A 141 1.92 3.74 12.88
C SER A 141 1.41 3.88 14.32
N ASP A 142 2.30 4.24 15.25
CA ASP A 142 2.06 4.31 16.70
C ASP A 142 0.74 5.03 17.07
N GLY A 143 0.41 6.14 16.39
CA GLY A 143 -0.83 6.86 16.64
C GLY A 143 -2.10 6.03 16.34
N TYR A 144 -2.03 5.14 15.36
CA TYR A 144 -3.09 4.21 14.99
C TYR A 144 -3.13 3.00 15.94
N THR A 145 -1.99 2.37 16.22
CA THR A 145 -1.93 1.20 17.11
C THR A 145 -2.34 1.55 18.54
N ASP A 146 -1.95 2.71 19.07
CA ASP A 146 -2.40 3.23 20.38
C ASP A 146 -3.93 3.43 20.42
N SER A 147 -4.54 3.73 19.28
CA SER A 147 -5.99 3.89 19.13
C SER A 147 -6.74 2.58 18.83
N GLY A 148 -6.02 1.46 18.67
CA GLY A 148 -6.56 0.16 18.29
C GLY A 148 -7.10 0.10 16.86
N LYS A 149 -6.51 0.88 15.94
CA LYS A 149 -6.87 0.94 14.52
C LYS A 149 -5.68 0.52 13.66
N ASP A 150 -5.96 0.01 12.46
CA ASP A 150 -4.94 -0.25 11.46
C ASP A 150 -4.62 1.03 10.68
N PHE A 151 -3.34 1.26 10.37
CA PHE A 151 -2.95 2.31 9.43
C PHE A 151 -3.09 1.81 8.00
N VAL A 152 -4.01 2.44 7.25
CA VAL A 152 -4.34 2.02 5.88
C VAL A 152 -3.76 3.00 4.86
N ILE A 153 -2.99 2.47 3.91
CA ILE A 153 -2.54 3.19 2.72
C ILE A 153 -3.34 2.71 1.52
N ASN A 154 -4.02 3.63 0.85
CA ASN A 154 -4.77 3.34 -0.37
C ASN A 154 -4.02 3.89 -1.59
N ALA A 155 -3.75 3.03 -2.56
CA ALA A 155 -3.15 3.43 -3.82
C ALA A 155 -3.95 2.86 -5.00
N SER A 156 -4.17 3.68 -6.02
CA SER A 156 -4.96 3.29 -7.19
C SER A 156 -4.29 3.66 -8.49
N VAL A 157 -4.41 2.78 -9.48
CA VAL A 157 -4.00 3.02 -10.86
C VAL A 157 -5.16 2.73 -11.82
N SER A 158 -5.45 3.68 -12.71
CA SER A 158 -6.52 3.55 -13.70
C SER A 158 -6.03 3.13 -15.10
N GLY A 159 -4.72 2.94 -15.28
CA GLY A 159 -4.10 2.41 -16.50
C GLY A 159 -3.40 1.06 -16.26
N ASN A 160 -2.42 0.72 -17.10
CA ASN A 160 -1.68 -0.55 -16.98
C ASN A 160 -0.49 -0.48 -15.98
N GLY A 161 -0.39 0.61 -15.22
CA GLY A 161 0.69 0.81 -14.26
C GLY A 161 0.60 -0.07 -13.01
N THR A 162 1.28 0.37 -11.96
CA THR A 162 1.31 -0.35 -10.67
C THR A 162 0.69 0.49 -9.56
N ALA A 163 -0.26 -0.03 -8.79
CA ALA A 163 -0.84 0.76 -7.70
C ALA A 163 0.15 0.86 -6.52
N ILE A 164 0.70 -0.26 -6.05
CA ILE A 164 1.72 -0.28 -4.99
C ILE A 164 2.92 -1.08 -5.45
N LYS A 165 4.12 -0.54 -5.29
CA LYS A 165 5.38 -1.25 -5.49
C LYS A 165 6.22 -1.19 -4.22
N THR A 166 6.58 -2.34 -3.68
CA THR A 166 7.60 -2.43 -2.62
C THR A 166 8.96 -2.75 -3.22
N GLN A 167 10.02 -2.20 -2.66
CA GLN A 167 11.39 -2.50 -3.05
C GLN A 167 12.36 -2.24 -1.89
N GLY A 168 13.53 -2.86 -1.99
CA GLY A 168 14.52 -2.82 -0.92
C GLY A 168 13.99 -3.43 0.38
N SER A 169 14.45 -2.99 1.55
CA SER A 169 14.03 -3.60 2.83
C SER A 169 13.05 -2.70 3.57
N SER A 170 11.77 -3.05 3.55
CA SER A 170 10.70 -2.27 4.17
C SER A 170 10.07 -2.99 5.36
N GLN A 171 9.94 -2.28 6.48
CA GLN A 171 9.32 -2.74 7.72
C GLN A 171 7.99 -2.00 7.89
N LEU A 172 6.90 -2.73 7.86
CA LEU A 172 5.56 -2.18 7.72
C LEU A 172 4.68 -2.59 8.90
N ASP A 173 5.14 -2.27 10.11
CA ASP A 173 4.53 -2.63 11.40
C ASP A 173 3.00 -2.41 11.43
N GLU A 174 2.25 -3.49 11.16
CA GLU A 174 0.79 -3.54 11.05
C GLU A 174 0.18 -2.56 10.02
N VAL A 175 0.94 -2.20 8.98
CA VAL A 175 0.44 -1.35 7.89
C VAL A 175 -0.41 -2.18 6.93
N VAL A 176 -1.61 -1.66 6.63
CA VAL A 176 -2.49 -2.22 5.60
C VAL A 176 -2.23 -1.51 4.27
N LEU A 177 -1.79 -2.26 3.27
CA LEU A 177 -1.56 -1.78 1.89
C LEU A 177 -2.72 -2.23 0.99
N ASN A 178 -3.51 -1.27 0.50
CA ASN A 178 -4.62 -1.52 -0.42
C ASN A 178 -4.28 -0.98 -1.81
N GLY A 179 -3.91 -1.87 -2.72
CA GLY A 179 -3.70 -1.56 -4.13
C GLY A 179 -4.94 -1.85 -4.97
N ASN A 180 -5.32 -0.92 -5.85
CA ASN A 180 -6.39 -1.12 -6.82
C ASN A 180 -5.94 -0.80 -8.25
N ALA A 181 -6.12 -1.72 -9.19
CA ALA A 181 -5.72 -1.57 -10.60
C ALA A 181 -6.88 -1.87 -11.55
N THR A 182 -7.57 -0.83 -12.03
CA THR A 182 -8.75 -0.97 -12.90
C THR A 182 -8.40 -1.00 -14.39
N GLY A 183 -7.21 -0.55 -14.78
CA GLY A 183 -6.79 -0.51 -16.18
C GLY A 183 -6.13 -1.80 -16.70
N GLY A 184 -6.14 -2.89 -15.93
CA GLY A 184 -5.43 -4.13 -16.29
C GLY A 184 -3.96 -4.18 -15.84
N GLY A 185 -3.52 -3.19 -15.05
CA GLY A 185 -2.19 -3.13 -14.45
C GLY A 185 -1.97 -4.10 -13.29
N THR A 186 -0.89 -3.88 -12.53
CA THR A 186 -0.62 -4.63 -11.30
C THR A 186 -1.11 -3.86 -10.08
N ALA A 187 -1.95 -4.45 -9.23
CA ALA A 187 -2.41 -3.72 -8.05
C ALA A 187 -1.32 -3.62 -6.97
N VAL A 188 -0.61 -4.71 -6.68
CA VAL A 188 0.57 -4.69 -5.80
C VAL A 188 1.71 -5.49 -6.40
N GLU A 189 2.88 -4.87 -6.57
CA GLU A 189 4.14 -5.52 -6.92
C GLU A 189 5.03 -5.61 -5.68
N LEU A 190 5.29 -6.83 -5.21
CA LEU A 190 6.14 -7.12 -4.06
C LEU A 190 7.56 -7.46 -4.52
N GLY A 191 8.46 -6.49 -4.35
CA GLY A 191 9.90 -6.66 -4.48
C GLY A 191 10.62 -6.38 -3.17
N GLY A 192 11.88 -6.83 -3.09
CA GLY A 192 12.71 -6.64 -1.89
C GLY A 192 12.18 -7.41 -0.67
N GLN A 193 12.56 -7.01 0.54
CA GLN A 193 12.10 -7.61 1.79
C GLN A 193 10.92 -6.80 2.34
N VAL A 194 9.84 -7.49 2.68
CA VAL A 194 8.62 -6.92 3.28
C VAL A 194 8.28 -7.71 4.53
N SER A 195 8.16 -7.03 5.67
CA SER A 195 7.77 -7.65 6.94
C SER A 195 6.60 -6.94 7.62
N GLY A 196 5.72 -7.72 8.24
CA GLY A 196 4.64 -7.23 9.11
C GLY A 196 3.45 -6.58 8.42
N ALA A 197 3.30 -6.72 7.09
CA ALA A 197 2.28 -6.02 6.32
C ALA A 197 1.01 -6.86 6.08
N ASN A 198 -0.14 -6.19 6.06
CA ASN A 198 -1.40 -6.73 5.55
C ASN A 198 -1.66 -6.16 4.15
N ILE A 199 -1.58 -7.00 3.12
CA ILE A 199 -1.53 -6.54 1.73
C ILE A 199 -2.76 -7.04 0.98
N THR A 200 -3.51 -6.12 0.37
CA THR A 200 -4.64 -6.43 -0.50
C THR A 200 -4.43 -5.78 -1.87
N GLY A 201 -4.37 -6.60 -2.91
CA GLY A 201 -4.40 -6.17 -4.30
C GLY A 201 -5.73 -6.52 -4.96
N THR A 202 -6.36 -5.57 -5.63
CA THR A 202 -7.56 -5.79 -6.44
C THR A 202 -7.30 -5.34 -7.87
N SER A 203 -7.55 -6.20 -8.86
CA SER A 203 -7.43 -5.86 -10.28
C SER A 203 -8.64 -6.31 -11.07
N ASP A 204 -9.05 -5.56 -12.09
CA ASP A 204 -10.18 -5.99 -12.93
C ASP A 204 -9.75 -7.15 -13.86
N SER A 205 -8.61 -7.02 -14.52
CA SER A 205 -8.16 -7.99 -15.53
C SER A 205 -6.65 -8.26 -15.53
N GLY A 206 -5.89 -7.56 -14.69
CA GLY A 206 -4.45 -7.69 -14.57
C GLY A 206 -4.02 -8.65 -13.46
N THR A 207 -2.84 -8.40 -12.91
CA THR A 207 -2.31 -9.15 -11.77
C THR A 207 -2.61 -8.40 -10.48
N ALA A 208 -3.38 -8.99 -9.57
CA ALA A 208 -3.73 -8.29 -8.34
C ALA A 208 -2.51 -8.17 -7.40
N VAL A 209 -1.79 -9.26 -7.17
CA VAL A 209 -0.50 -9.21 -6.46
C VAL A 209 0.56 -9.97 -7.25
N ARG A 210 1.73 -9.35 -7.45
CA ARG A 210 2.88 -9.95 -8.13
C ARG A 210 4.11 -9.92 -7.23
N VAL A 211 4.60 -11.10 -6.85
CA VAL A 211 5.84 -11.31 -6.11
C VAL A 211 6.99 -11.51 -7.09
N THR A 212 7.95 -10.59 -7.09
CA THR A 212 9.04 -10.53 -8.08
C THR A 212 10.32 -11.21 -7.60
N ASP A 213 11.35 -11.19 -8.43
CA ASP A 213 12.65 -11.78 -8.12
C ASP A 213 13.33 -11.10 -6.92
N GLY A 214 13.89 -11.91 -6.03
CA GLY A 214 14.52 -11.44 -4.79
C GLY A 214 13.54 -10.98 -3.72
N ALA A 215 12.23 -11.17 -3.92
CA ALA A 215 11.24 -10.80 -2.91
C ALA A 215 11.29 -11.76 -1.71
N GLY A 216 11.38 -11.20 -0.51
CA GLY A 216 11.23 -11.92 0.75
C GLY A 216 10.02 -11.37 1.50
N VAL A 217 9.08 -12.25 1.85
CA VAL A 217 7.88 -11.89 2.59
C VAL A 217 7.93 -12.60 3.94
N ASP A 218 7.88 -11.83 5.02
CA ASP A 218 8.03 -12.32 6.39
C ASP A 218 6.86 -11.85 7.26
N GLY A 219 6.18 -12.79 7.93
CA GLY A 219 5.07 -12.48 8.84
C GLY A 219 3.97 -11.62 8.23
N SER A 220 3.70 -11.76 6.93
CA SER A 220 2.75 -10.90 6.21
C SER A 220 1.59 -11.70 5.63
N ALA A 221 0.40 -11.10 5.60
CA ALA A 221 -0.77 -11.66 4.95
C ALA A 221 -1.00 -10.95 3.60
N VAL A 222 -1.01 -11.70 2.51
CA VAL A 222 -1.09 -11.17 1.15
C VAL A 222 -2.31 -11.74 0.45
N LYS A 223 -3.22 -10.86 0.01
CA LYS A 223 -4.48 -11.22 -0.64
C LYS A 223 -4.60 -10.52 -1.97
N GLY A 224 -4.80 -11.28 -3.03
CA GLY A 224 -5.01 -10.79 -4.38
C GLY A 224 -6.37 -11.21 -4.92
N HIS A 225 -7.09 -10.29 -5.54
CA HIS A 225 -8.31 -10.57 -6.29
C HIS A 225 -8.22 -10.01 -7.71
N SER A 226 -8.40 -10.86 -8.71
CA SER A 226 -8.52 -10.40 -10.10
C SER A 226 -9.75 -10.98 -10.77
N ASP A 227 -10.64 -10.17 -11.37
CA ASP A 227 -11.89 -10.72 -11.94
C ASP A 227 -11.57 -11.74 -13.03
N SER A 228 -10.83 -11.34 -14.06
CA SER A 228 -10.46 -12.22 -15.17
C SER A 228 -8.97 -12.48 -15.34
N GLY A 229 -8.12 -11.88 -14.51
CA GLY A 229 -6.66 -11.98 -14.59
C GLY A 229 -6.06 -12.97 -13.60
N THR A 230 -4.91 -12.61 -13.02
CA THR A 230 -4.24 -13.43 -12.00
C THR A 230 -4.42 -12.81 -10.62
N GLY A 231 -5.02 -13.53 -9.67
CA GLY A 231 -5.17 -13.04 -8.29
C GLY A 231 -3.80 -12.83 -7.62
N LEU A 232 -2.96 -13.85 -7.63
CA LEU A 232 -1.60 -13.81 -7.09
C LEU A 232 -0.60 -14.44 -8.06
N GLN A 233 0.52 -13.79 -8.32
CA GLN A 233 1.57 -14.33 -9.17
C GLN A 233 2.93 -14.29 -8.45
N VAL A 234 3.61 -15.43 -8.35
CA VAL A 234 5.01 -15.54 -7.94
C VAL A 234 5.83 -15.80 -9.20
N SER A 235 6.45 -14.75 -9.76
CA SER A 235 7.14 -14.80 -11.06
C SER A 235 8.66 -14.85 -10.98
N GLY A 236 9.27 -14.55 -9.82
CA GLY A 236 10.71 -14.58 -9.62
C GLY A 236 11.15 -15.57 -8.54
N ASN A 237 12.41 -15.49 -8.10
CA ASN A 237 12.89 -16.24 -6.94
C ASN A 237 12.42 -15.55 -5.66
N ALA A 238 11.40 -16.11 -5.00
CA ALA A 238 10.78 -15.55 -3.81
C ALA A 238 11.00 -16.45 -2.60
N SER A 239 11.09 -15.83 -1.42
CA SER A 239 11.16 -16.50 -0.13
C SER A 239 9.97 -16.10 0.75
N LEU A 240 9.32 -17.07 1.38
CA LEU A 240 8.25 -16.84 2.35
C LEU A 240 8.67 -17.37 3.73
N ASN A 241 8.48 -16.56 4.75
CA ASN A 241 8.60 -16.97 6.14
C ASN A 241 7.32 -16.60 6.89
N ASN A 242 6.69 -17.57 7.56
CA ASN A 242 5.44 -17.37 8.30
C ASN A 242 4.41 -16.49 7.55
N SER A 243 4.23 -16.73 6.24
CA SER A 243 3.46 -15.83 5.37
C SER A 243 2.35 -16.57 4.61
N ASP A 244 1.18 -15.94 4.60
CA ASP A 244 -0.03 -16.42 3.94
C ASP A 244 -0.25 -15.66 2.64
N LEU A 245 -0.10 -16.35 1.51
CA LEU A 245 -0.31 -15.78 0.19
C LEU A 245 -1.58 -16.38 -0.43
N SER A 246 -2.56 -15.54 -0.74
CA SER A 246 -3.84 -15.95 -1.30
C SER A 246 -4.19 -15.17 -2.54
N GLY A 247 -4.54 -15.87 -3.62
CA GLY A 247 -5.01 -15.30 -4.86
C GLY A 247 -6.38 -15.84 -5.21
N THR A 248 -7.29 -14.95 -5.63
CA THR A 248 -8.64 -15.30 -6.05
C THR A 248 -8.93 -14.70 -7.41
N THR A 249 -9.77 -15.41 -8.17
CA THR A 249 -10.27 -14.94 -9.46
C THR A 249 -11.68 -15.42 -9.71
N GLN A 250 -12.38 -14.75 -10.64
CA GLN A 250 -13.62 -15.28 -11.18
C GLN A 250 -13.28 -16.31 -12.27
N THR A 251 -12.72 -15.87 -13.40
CA THR A 251 -12.52 -16.73 -14.59
C THR A 251 -11.05 -16.91 -15.00
N GLY A 252 -10.09 -16.29 -14.30
CA GLY A 252 -8.67 -16.32 -14.64
C GLY A 252 -7.88 -17.41 -13.89
N THR A 253 -6.72 -17.01 -13.33
CA THR A 253 -5.93 -17.87 -12.43
C THR A 253 -5.93 -17.33 -11.00
N GLY A 254 -6.34 -18.15 -10.02
CA GLY A 254 -6.35 -17.74 -8.61
C GLY A 254 -4.94 -17.38 -8.15
N ALA A 255 -4.03 -18.35 -8.18
CA ALA A 255 -2.60 -18.13 -7.95
C ALA A 255 -1.71 -18.80 -9.02
N ALA A 256 -0.60 -18.18 -9.39
CA ALA A 256 0.36 -18.71 -10.36
C ALA A 256 1.78 -18.66 -9.77
N VAL A 257 2.45 -19.81 -9.69
CA VAL A 257 3.87 -19.91 -9.36
C VAL A 257 4.63 -20.24 -10.63
N THR A 258 5.20 -19.23 -11.27
CA THR A 258 5.97 -19.37 -12.52
C THR A 258 7.48 -19.16 -12.31
N GLY A 259 7.89 -18.76 -11.11
CA GLY A 259 9.28 -18.63 -10.69
C GLY A 259 9.71 -19.74 -9.72
N SER A 260 10.69 -19.43 -8.87
CA SER A 260 11.12 -20.33 -7.79
C SER A 260 10.60 -19.83 -6.46
N LEU A 261 9.85 -20.66 -5.75
CA LEU A 261 9.31 -20.36 -4.43
C LEU A 261 10.03 -21.21 -3.39
N THR A 262 10.67 -20.57 -2.42
CA THR A 262 11.15 -21.21 -1.21
C THR A 262 10.31 -20.72 -0.04
N ALA A 263 9.81 -21.63 0.78
CA ALA A 263 8.96 -21.29 1.91
C ALA A 263 9.25 -22.20 3.10
N ASP A 264 8.97 -21.70 4.31
CA ASP A 264 8.87 -22.58 5.46
C ASP A 264 7.54 -23.34 5.50
N THR A 265 7.44 -24.31 6.41
CA THR A 265 6.25 -25.16 6.55
C THR A 265 5.04 -24.44 7.14
N SER A 266 5.22 -23.23 7.69
CA SER A 266 4.14 -22.36 8.16
C SER A 266 3.58 -21.48 7.05
N SER A 267 4.28 -21.39 5.92
CA SER A 267 3.90 -20.56 4.78
C SER A 267 3.11 -21.34 3.75
N GLN A 268 2.21 -20.65 3.08
CA GLN A 268 1.27 -21.27 2.17
C GLN A 268 0.85 -20.35 1.03
N VAL A 269 0.59 -20.98 -0.12
CA VAL A 269 0.05 -20.34 -1.31
C VAL A 269 -1.31 -20.95 -1.61
N THR A 270 -2.33 -20.11 -1.64
CA THR A 270 -3.70 -20.51 -1.96
C THR A 270 -4.17 -19.81 -3.23
N GLY A 271 -4.86 -20.56 -4.10
CA GLY A 271 -5.41 -20.04 -5.34
C GLY A 271 -6.85 -20.52 -5.54
N SER A 272 -7.80 -19.61 -5.72
CA SER A 272 -9.20 -19.96 -5.91
C SER A 272 -9.78 -19.35 -7.19
N ALA A 273 -10.43 -20.18 -8.01
CA ALA A 273 -11.23 -19.77 -9.16
C ALA A 273 -12.72 -20.02 -8.92
N THR A 274 -13.49 -18.94 -8.85
CA THR A 274 -14.87 -18.95 -8.35
C THR A 274 -15.94 -19.08 -9.44
N GLN A 275 -15.56 -18.95 -10.72
CA GLN A 275 -16.48 -19.10 -11.85
C GLN A 275 -15.92 -20.05 -12.91
N ASP A 276 -16.71 -20.25 -13.96
CA ASP A 276 -16.41 -21.23 -14.98
C ASP A 276 -15.16 -20.91 -15.79
N GLY A 277 -14.37 -21.96 -16.04
CA GLY A 277 -13.14 -21.89 -16.84
C GLY A 277 -11.89 -21.40 -16.10
N GLY A 278 -12.02 -20.89 -14.86
CA GLY A 278 -10.87 -20.45 -14.07
C GLY A 278 -10.06 -21.60 -13.46
N THR A 279 -8.75 -21.40 -13.29
CA THR A 279 -7.82 -22.35 -12.63
C THR A 279 -7.52 -21.87 -11.21
N GLY A 280 -7.56 -22.75 -10.21
CA GLY A 280 -7.24 -22.40 -8.82
C GLY A 280 -5.78 -21.97 -8.68
N VAL A 281 -4.85 -22.91 -8.86
CA VAL A 281 -3.41 -22.70 -8.87
C VAL A 281 -2.79 -23.22 -10.16
N THR A 282 -1.88 -22.45 -10.74
CA THR A 282 -0.92 -22.94 -11.75
C THR A 282 0.48 -22.99 -11.16
N VAL A 283 1.17 -24.11 -11.31
CA VAL A 283 2.61 -24.24 -11.03
C VAL A 283 3.32 -24.53 -12.34
N ASP A 284 4.24 -23.64 -12.70
CA ASP A 284 5.11 -23.70 -13.88
C ASP A 284 6.51 -23.21 -13.48
N GLY A 285 7.03 -23.82 -12.42
CA GLY A 285 8.19 -23.33 -11.69
C GLY A 285 8.65 -24.33 -10.63
N SER A 286 9.36 -23.85 -9.62
CA SER A 286 9.81 -24.68 -8.51
C SER A 286 9.19 -24.26 -7.18
N VAL A 287 8.87 -25.24 -6.33
CA VAL A 287 8.33 -25.00 -4.98
C VAL A 287 9.08 -25.85 -3.96
N THR A 288 9.65 -25.19 -2.95
CA THR A 288 10.35 -25.83 -1.83
C THR A 288 9.67 -25.46 -0.51
N GLY A 289 9.23 -26.45 0.27
CA GLY A 289 8.74 -26.28 1.66
C GLY A 289 7.32 -25.72 1.86
N ALA A 290 6.66 -25.21 0.82
CA ALA A 290 5.33 -24.56 0.93
C ALA A 290 4.16 -25.57 0.87
N THR A 291 3.04 -25.21 1.51
CA THR A 291 1.74 -25.79 1.15
C THR A 291 1.12 -25.01 -0.02
N VAL A 292 0.72 -25.70 -1.08
CA VAL A 292 0.00 -25.13 -2.22
C VAL A 292 -1.42 -25.70 -2.26
N THR A 293 -2.42 -24.85 -2.11
CA THR A 293 -3.84 -25.25 -2.15
C THR A 293 -4.56 -24.56 -3.28
N GLY A 294 -5.18 -25.34 -4.17
CA GLY A 294 -5.99 -24.85 -5.27
C GLY A 294 -7.45 -25.26 -5.15
N ASP A 295 -8.35 -24.30 -5.37
CA ASP A 295 -9.78 -24.52 -5.44
C ASP A 295 -10.33 -24.01 -6.78
N ALA A 296 -11.21 -24.76 -7.44
CA ALA A 296 -11.84 -24.34 -8.68
C ALA A 296 -13.30 -24.78 -8.77
N THR A 297 -14.12 -23.97 -9.45
CA THR A 297 -15.50 -24.36 -9.77
C THR A 297 -15.52 -25.39 -10.90
N SER A 298 -14.99 -25.05 -12.09
CA SER A 298 -14.99 -26.00 -13.22
C SER A 298 -13.65 -26.24 -13.91
N GLY A 299 -12.64 -25.41 -13.66
CA GLY A 299 -11.27 -25.66 -14.16
C GLY A 299 -10.46 -26.62 -13.27
N ASP A 300 -9.18 -26.76 -13.60
CA ASP A 300 -8.24 -27.51 -12.77
C ASP A 300 -8.00 -26.75 -11.46
N ALA A 301 -8.14 -27.41 -10.31
CA ALA A 301 -7.88 -26.76 -9.03
C ALA A 301 -6.38 -26.50 -8.86
N VAL A 302 -5.53 -27.47 -9.18
CA VAL A 302 -4.09 -27.29 -9.34
C VAL A 302 -3.65 -27.85 -10.69
N ARG A 303 -3.03 -27.00 -11.52
CA ARG A 303 -2.41 -27.38 -12.79
C ARG A 303 -0.89 -27.27 -12.68
N ILE A 304 -0.20 -28.38 -12.87
CA ILE A 304 1.26 -28.50 -12.79
C ILE A 304 1.79 -28.69 -14.22
N ALA A 305 2.67 -27.79 -14.66
CA ALA A 305 3.28 -27.81 -15.98
C ALA A 305 4.47 -28.78 -16.08
N ASP A 306 4.83 -29.13 -17.31
CA ASP A 306 6.00 -29.96 -17.61
C ASP A 306 7.29 -29.26 -17.13
N GLY A 307 8.15 -29.99 -16.45
CA GLY A 307 9.39 -29.47 -15.86
C GLY A 307 9.22 -28.78 -14.50
N SER A 308 8.01 -28.76 -13.92
CA SER A 308 7.80 -28.25 -12.55
C SER A 308 8.53 -29.12 -11.52
N GLN A 309 9.08 -28.47 -10.50
CA GLN A 309 9.90 -29.12 -9.47
C GLN A 309 9.33 -28.88 -8.07
N PHE A 310 9.26 -29.95 -7.27
CA PHE A 310 8.76 -29.86 -5.89
C PHE A 310 9.77 -30.48 -4.92
N THR A 311 10.02 -29.83 -3.80
CA THR A 311 10.87 -30.37 -2.73
C THR A 311 10.26 -30.09 -1.38
N GLY A 312 9.73 -31.12 -0.72
CA GLY A 312 9.06 -30.96 0.58
C GLY A 312 7.84 -30.03 0.53
N ALA A 313 7.12 -30.02 -0.60
CA ALA A 313 5.92 -29.22 -0.79
C ALA A 313 4.67 -30.10 -0.69
N ASP A 314 3.62 -29.58 -0.04
CA ASP A 314 2.32 -30.26 0.07
C ASP A 314 1.33 -29.65 -0.93
N ILE A 315 0.81 -30.45 -1.86
CA ILE A 315 -0.12 -29.99 -2.90
C ILE A 315 -1.54 -30.51 -2.64
N LYS A 316 -2.51 -29.61 -2.58
CA LYS A 316 -3.93 -29.91 -2.34
C LYS A 316 -4.78 -29.25 -3.43
N GLY A 317 -5.72 -29.99 -3.98
CA GLY A 317 -6.57 -29.49 -5.08
C GLY A 317 -8.00 -29.99 -5.00
N THR A 318 -8.96 -29.08 -4.95
CA THR A 318 -10.40 -29.38 -4.95
C THR A 318 -11.09 -28.68 -6.12
N SER A 319 -11.66 -29.45 -7.05
CA SER A 319 -12.50 -28.89 -8.13
C SER A 319 -13.89 -29.51 -8.08
N VAL A 320 -14.94 -28.71 -8.36
CA VAL A 320 -16.32 -29.22 -8.38
C VAL A 320 -16.57 -30.06 -9.62
N THR A 321 -16.21 -29.57 -10.81
CA THR A 321 -16.39 -30.32 -12.08
C THR A 321 -15.12 -30.54 -12.87
N GLY A 322 -13.99 -29.92 -12.51
CA GLY A 322 -12.70 -30.09 -13.17
C GLY A 322 -11.80 -31.10 -12.45
N SER A 323 -10.50 -31.08 -12.76
CA SER A 323 -9.51 -31.93 -12.06
C SER A 323 -9.14 -31.32 -10.72
N GLY A 324 -9.02 -32.11 -9.66
CA GLY A 324 -8.42 -31.65 -8.40
C GLY A 324 -6.96 -31.26 -8.61
N ILE A 325 -6.14 -32.19 -9.10
CA ILE A 325 -4.74 -31.95 -9.48
C ILE A 325 -4.49 -32.53 -10.87
N LYS A 326 -3.93 -31.74 -11.77
CA LYS A 326 -3.55 -32.15 -13.14
C LYS A 326 -2.08 -31.88 -13.36
N THR A 327 -1.34 -32.92 -13.73
CA THR A 327 0.07 -32.83 -14.11
C THR A 327 0.23 -32.92 -15.62
N GLN A 328 1.25 -32.26 -16.15
CA GLN A 328 1.64 -32.31 -17.55
C GLN A 328 3.12 -32.69 -17.63
N GLY A 329 3.47 -33.62 -18.51
CA GLY A 329 4.86 -34.03 -18.73
C GLY A 329 5.56 -34.60 -17.49
N ASN A 330 6.85 -34.29 -17.37
CA ASN A 330 7.69 -34.72 -16.28
C ASN A 330 7.60 -33.73 -15.12
N VAL A 331 7.23 -34.24 -13.94
CA VAL A 331 7.23 -33.51 -12.68
C VAL A 331 8.17 -34.26 -11.74
N SER A 332 9.08 -33.54 -11.06
CA SER A 332 10.10 -34.13 -10.19
C SER A 332 10.03 -33.60 -8.77
#